data_AF-A0A4Y2LSF9-F1
#
_entry.id   AF-A0A4Y2LSF9-F1
#
_cell.length_a   1.000
_cell.length_b   1.000
_cell.length_c   1.000
_cell.angle_alpha   90.00
_cell.angle_beta   90.00
_cell.angle_gamma   90.00
#
_symmetry.space_group_name_H-M   'P 1'
#
loop_
_entity.id
_entity.type
_entity.pdbx_description
1 polymer ?
#
loop_
_entity_poly.entity_id
_entity_poly.type
_entity_poly.pdbx_seq_one_letter_code
_entity_poly.pdbx_strand_id
1 'polypeptide(L)'
;MSVCEHDNSKTIRATGMKFGRGRKQIQSSSVEDVATAVVEARSQSPHGSVSVPIVSRVLDMSYSTVRKILRRILNFYSYKIKPVHLLQDEDSEVRTTFALEFLARMVVDVTCPWNILWSNEAYFCVNGHVNTHNCRI
;
A
#
# COMPACT_ATOMS: atom_id res chain seq x y z
N MET A 1 -37.32 64.18 -30.93
CA MET A 1 -37.24 62.89 -31.66
C MET A 1 -36.94 61.82 -30.60
N SER A 2 -37.95 61.15 -30.04
CA SER A 2 -38.79 60.10 -30.63
C SER A 2 -38.04 58.78 -30.87
N VAL A 3 -38.18 57.89 -29.88
CA VAL A 3 -38.48 56.44 -29.90
C VAL A 3 -37.73 55.53 -30.89
N CYS A 4 -37.13 54.45 -30.35
CA CYS A 4 -37.52 53.06 -30.66
C CYS A 4 -36.85 52.08 -29.68
N GLU A 5 -37.67 51.53 -28.76
CA GLU A 5 -37.42 50.25 -28.10
C GLU A 5 -37.38 49.13 -29.12
N HIS A 6 -36.60 48.08 -28.85
CA HIS A 6 -37.04 46.71 -29.13
C HIS A 6 -36.56 45.78 -28.02
N ASP A 7 -37.53 45.43 -27.17
CA ASP A 7 -37.58 44.20 -26.39
C ASP A 7 -37.17 42.99 -27.22
N ASN A 8 -36.46 42.07 -26.57
CA ASN A 8 -36.79 40.66 -26.74
C ASN A 8 -36.41 39.90 -25.48
N SER A 9 -37.39 39.86 -24.58
CA SER A 9 -37.49 38.87 -23.52
C SER A 9 -37.38 37.46 -24.11
N LYS A 10 -36.34 36.74 -23.73
CA LYS A 10 -36.38 35.28 -23.73
C LYS A 10 -36.23 34.80 -22.30
N THR A 11 -37.39 34.69 -21.65
CA THR A 11 -37.59 33.89 -20.44
C THR A 11 -37.20 32.46 -20.75
N ILE A 12 -35.95 32.09 -20.47
CA ILE A 12 -35.56 30.68 -20.43
C ILE A 12 -36.01 30.17 -19.06
N ARG A 13 -37.21 29.59 -19.09
CA ARG A 13 -37.85 28.82 -18.03
C ARG A 13 -36.79 28.05 -17.23
N ALA A 14 -36.70 28.33 -15.93
CA ALA A 14 -35.84 27.60 -15.02
C ALA A 14 -36.33 26.15 -14.93
N THR A 15 -35.77 25.28 -15.75
CA THR A 15 -35.78 23.84 -15.48
C THR A 15 -34.78 23.61 -14.36
N GLY A 16 -35.32 23.36 -13.17
CA GLY A 16 -34.57 22.92 -11.99
C GLY A 16 -33.92 21.57 -12.24
N MET A 17 -32.83 21.56 -13.01
CA MET A 17 -31.99 20.40 -13.21
C MET A 17 -30.82 20.56 -12.25
N LYS A 18 -30.91 19.89 -11.09
CA LYS A 18 -29.77 19.76 -10.18
C LYS A 18 -28.69 18.96 -10.90
N PHE A 19 -27.74 19.66 -11.54
CA PHE A 19 -26.51 19.02 -11.99
C PHE A 19 -25.87 18.33 -10.78
N GLY A 20 -25.72 17.02 -10.87
CA GLY A 20 -25.01 16.25 -9.85
C GLY A 20 -23.66 16.92 -9.60
N ARG A 21 -23.32 17.17 -8.32
CA ARG A 21 -22.08 17.85 -7.95
C ARG A 21 -20.91 17.11 -8.59
N GLY A 22 -20.30 17.72 -9.62
CA GLY A 22 -19.12 17.18 -10.29
C GLY A 22 -18.03 16.86 -9.28
N ARG A 23 -17.22 15.83 -9.56
CA ARG A 23 -16.11 15.47 -8.70
C ARG A 23 -15.09 16.60 -8.76
N LYS A 24 -14.82 17.26 -7.63
CA LYS A 24 -13.76 18.28 -7.56
C LYS A 24 -12.43 17.63 -7.96
N GLN A 25 -11.74 18.26 -8.91
CA GLN A 25 -10.40 17.85 -9.33
C GLN A 25 -9.43 18.05 -8.15
N ILE A 26 -8.53 17.10 -7.96
CA ILE A 26 -7.44 17.23 -6.98
C ILE A 26 -6.37 18.11 -7.64
N GLN A 27 -5.90 19.14 -6.93
CA GLN A 27 -4.85 20.03 -7.43
C GLN A 27 -3.51 19.29 -7.46
N SER A 28 -2.68 19.52 -8.48
CA SER A 28 -1.36 18.89 -8.60
C SER A 28 -0.44 19.21 -7.43
N SER A 29 -0.45 20.46 -6.95
CA SER A 29 0.29 20.89 -5.75
C SER A 29 -0.01 20.00 -4.54
N SER A 30 -1.29 19.73 -4.26
CA SER A 30 -1.67 18.87 -3.14
C SER A 30 -1.20 17.42 -3.27
N VAL A 31 -0.94 16.95 -4.49
CA VAL A 31 -0.37 15.61 -4.73
C VAL A 31 1.12 15.60 -4.39
N GLU A 32 1.84 16.65 -4.80
CA GLU A 32 3.26 16.84 -4.53
C GLU A 32 3.52 16.97 -3.03
N ASP A 33 2.71 17.77 -2.33
CA ASP A 33 2.77 17.94 -0.87
C ASP A 33 2.60 16.60 -0.14
N VAL A 34 1.60 15.80 -0.55
CA VAL A 34 1.36 14.47 0.02
C VAL A 34 2.50 13.51 -0.29
N ALA A 35 3.08 13.55 -1.50
CA ALA A 35 4.20 12.69 -1.85
C ALA A 35 5.43 13.01 -1.00
N THR A 36 5.77 14.29 -0.86
CA THR A 36 6.90 14.76 -0.04
C THR A 36 6.71 14.38 1.43
N ALA A 37 5.54 14.68 2.02
CA ALA A 37 5.25 14.36 3.40
C ALA A 37 5.32 12.84 3.70
N VAL A 38 4.93 12.00 2.75
CA VAL A 38 5.06 10.54 2.88
C VAL A 38 6.51 10.10 2.86
N VAL A 39 7.34 10.67 1.97
CA VAL A 39 8.77 10.34 1.90
C VAL A 39 9.49 10.77 3.18
N GLU A 40 9.21 11.97 3.68
CA GLU A 40 9.79 12.48 4.92
C GLU A 40 9.37 11.65 6.14
N ALA A 41 8.06 11.38 6.28
CA ALA A 41 7.54 10.57 7.37
C ALA A 41 8.10 9.13 7.34
N ARG A 42 8.34 8.60 6.13
CA ARG A 42 8.95 7.28 5.95
C ARG A 42 10.39 7.26 6.45
N SER A 43 11.18 8.29 6.14
CA SER A 43 12.58 8.41 6.56
C SER A 43 12.72 8.57 8.08
N GLN A 44 11.73 9.14 8.75
CA GLN A 44 11.70 9.29 10.21
C GLN A 44 11.18 8.05 10.94
N SER A 45 10.52 7.12 10.24
CA SER A 45 9.94 5.92 10.84
C SER A 45 11.00 4.82 10.98
N PRO A 46 11.20 4.23 12.18
CA PRO A 46 12.08 3.08 12.36
C PRO A 46 11.71 1.88 11.47
N HIS A 47 10.44 1.77 11.10
CA HIS A 47 9.91 0.68 10.28
C HIS A 47 9.61 1.12 8.84
N GLY A 48 9.99 2.33 8.45
CA GLY A 48 9.69 2.88 7.13
C GLY A 48 8.19 2.90 6.82
N SER A 49 7.35 3.02 7.85
CA SER A 49 5.89 2.95 7.75
C SER A 49 5.28 4.34 7.89
N VAL A 50 4.23 4.61 7.11
CA VAL A 50 3.55 5.91 7.11
C VAL A 50 2.05 5.70 7.29
N SER A 51 1.45 6.46 8.21
CA SER A 51 0.01 6.41 8.42
C SER A 51 -0.68 7.60 7.76
N VAL A 52 -1.80 7.32 7.09
CA VAL A 52 -2.65 8.34 6.46
C VAL A 52 -3.11 9.41 7.47
N PRO A 53 -3.49 9.09 8.72
CA PRO A 53 -3.84 10.10 9.71
C PRO A 53 -2.70 11.06 10.06
N ILE A 54 -1.45 10.59 10.10
CA ILE A 54 -0.28 11.46 10.35
C ILE A 54 -0.15 12.48 9.22
N VAL A 55 -0.13 12.02 7.96
CA VAL A 55 -0.01 12.89 6.78
C VAL A 55 -1.17 13.88 6.69
N SER A 56 -2.38 13.44 7.05
CA SER A 56 -3.57 14.29 7.11
C SER A 56 -3.44 15.44 8.10
N ARG A 57 -2.85 15.21 9.29
CA ARG A 57 -2.62 16.25 10.30
C ARG A 57 -1.50 17.21 9.91
N VAL A 58 -0.42 16.68 9.32
CA VAL A 58 0.73 17.49 8.89
C VAL A 58 0.33 18.49 7.79
N LEU A 59 -0.51 18.05 6.85
CA LEU A 59 -0.91 18.87 5.69
C LEU A 59 -2.26 19.58 5.88
N ASP A 60 -2.90 19.45 7.04
CA ASP A 60 -4.27 19.92 7.32
C ASP A 60 -5.29 19.53 6.23
N MET A 61 -5.15 18.30 5.70
CA MET A 61 -6.02 17.76 4.66
C MET A 61 -6.99 16.74 5.24
N SER A 62 -8.18 16.59 4.65
CA SER A 62 -9.09 15.52 5.04
C SER A 62 -8.46 14.14 4.81
N TYR A 63 -8.63 13.21 5.75
CA TYR A 63 -8.20 11.81 5.61
C TYR A 63 -8.62 11.18 4.26
N SER A 64 -9.84 11.51 3.81
CA SER A 64 -10.38 10.98 2.56
C SER A 64 -9.63 11.49 1.32
N THR A 65 -9.09 12.71 1.37
CA THR A 65 -8.31 13.33 0.30
C THR A 65 -6.95 12.66 0.22
N VAL A 66 -6.23 12.56 1.34
CA VAL A 66 -4.92 11.91 1.42
C VAL A 66 -5.03 10.44 0.96
N ARG A 67 -6.02 9.69 1.45
CA ARG A 67 -6.26 8.30 1.00
C ARG A 67 -6.55 8.19 -0.50
N LYS A 68 -7.27 9.15 -1.09
CA LYS A 68 -7.54 9.17 -2.54
C LYS A 68 -6.26 9.45 -3.32
N ILE A 69 -5.47 10.42 -2.90
CA ILE A 69 -4.19 10.77 -3.54
C ILE A 69 -3.26 9.56 -3.51
N LEU A 70 -3.05 8.97 -2.33
CA LEU A 70 -2.21 7.79 -2.15
C LEU A 70 -2.65 6.64 -3.06
N ARG A 71 -3.92 6.24 -3.06
CA ARG A 71 -4.38 5.05 -3.80
C ARG A 71 -4.61 5.25 -5.28
N ARG A 72 -5.06 6.43 -5.71
CA ARG A 72 -5.53 6.66 -7.09
C ARG A 72 -4.57 7.43 -7.97
N ILE A 73 -3.67 8.21 -7.36
CA ILE A 73 -2.72 9.05 -8.09
C ILE A 73 -1.30 8.50 -7.91
N LEU A 74 -0.88 8.32 -6.66
CA LEU A 74 0.46 7.83 -6.32
C LEU A 74 0.58 6.29 -6.36
N ASN A 75 -0.54 5.57 -6.51
CA ASN A 75 -0.59 4.10 -6.53
C ASN A 75 0.05 3.42 -5.30
N PHE A 76 0.01 4.06 -4.15
CA PHE A 76 0.41 3.47 -2.87
C PHE A 76 -0.72 2.63 -2.27
N TYR A 77 -0.42 1.35 -2.05
CA TYR A 77 -1.31 0.39 -1.43
C TYR A 77 -0.80 0.03 -0.03
N SER A 78 -1.74 -0.29 0.86
CA SER A 78 -1.41 -0.83 2.17
C SER A 78 -0.71 -2.17 2.01
N TYR A 79 0.52 -2.27 2.50
CA TYR A 79 1.25 -3.53 2.54
C TYR A 79 0.68 -4.43 3.64
N LYS A 80 0.41 -5.69 3.31
CA LYS A 80 0.08 -6.71 4.30
C LYS A 80 1.38 -7.29 4.86
N ILE A 81 1.62 -7.07 6.14
CA ILE A 81 2.76 -7.65 6.85
C ILE A 81 2.58 -9.17 6.85
N LYS A 82 3.60 -9.87 6.36
CA LYS A 82 3.68 -11.32 6.49
C LYS A 82 4.49 -11.62 7.76
N PRO A 83 3.98 -12.42 8.70
CA PRO A 83 4.79 -12.87 9.81
C PRO A 83 5.91 -13.74 9.25
N VAL A 84 7.15 -13.36 9.52
CA VAL A 84 8.35 -14.12 9.17
C VAL A 84 9.12 -14.35 10.47
N HIS A 85 9.85 -15.46 10.58
CA HIS A 85 10.72 -15.70 11.73
C HIS A 85 11.71 -14.54 11.88
N LEU A 86 11.85 -14.07 13.12
CA LEU A 86 12.92 -13.13 13.46
C LEU A 86 14.25 -13.86 13.28
N LEU A 87 15.12 -13.31 12.43
CA LEU A 87 16.48 -13.80 12.25
C LEU A 87 17.36 -13.21 13.34
N GLN A 88 18.13 -14.04 14.03
CA GLN A 88 19.25 -13.58 14.84
C GLN A 88 20.41 -13.17 13.92
N ASP A 89 21.32 -12.33 14.41
CA ASP A 89 22.43 -11.83 13.59
C ASP A 89 23.31 -12.97 13.04
N GLU A 90 23.51 -14.01 13.86
CA GLU A 90 24.27 -15.22 13.50
C GLU A 90 23.54 -16.13 12.48
N ASP A 91 22.21 -16.07 12.42
CA ASP A 91 21.42 -16.93 11.51
C ASP A 91 21.76 -16.64 10.05
N SER A 92 22.13 -15.39 9.74
CA SER A 92 22.47 -14.97 8.39
C SER A 92 23.66 -15.77 7.85
N GLU A 93 24.73 -15.88 8.64
CA GLU A 93 25.95 -16.58 8.24
C GLU A 93 25.72 -18.08 8.14
N VAL A 94 25.03 -18.68 9.13
CA VAL A 94 24.73 -20.11 9.14
C VAL A 94 23.89 -20.51 7.93
N ARG A 95 22.83 -19.75 7.63
CA ARG A 95 21.95 -20.02 6.49
C ARG A 95 22.66 -19.82 5.15
N THR A 96 23.50 -18.79 5.05
CA THR A 96 24.27 -18.52 3.82
C THR A 96 25.30 -19.62 3.58
N THR A 97 26.00 -20.05 4.63
CA THR A 97 27.00 -21.12 4.56
C THR A 97 26.35 -22.42 4.11
N PHE A 98 25.25 -22.83 4.76
CA PHE A 98 24.48 -24.00 4.35
C PHE A 98 24.04 -23.93 2.88
N ALA A 99 23.51 -22.78 2.43
CA ALA A 99 23.06 -22.62 1.05
C ALA A 99 24.21 -22.73 0.05
N LEU A 100 25.38 -22.17 0.35
CA LEU A 100 26.57 -22.25 -0.50
C LEU A 100 27.15 -23.67 -0.56
N GLU A 101 27.24 -24.35 0.59
CA GLU A 101 27.68 -25.75 0.64
C GLU A 101 26.72 -26.66 -0.13
N PHE A 102 25.41 -26.46 0.04
CA PHE A 102 24.40 -27.22 -0.68
C PHE A 102 24.49 -26.97 -2.19
N LEU A 103 24.69 -25.71 -2.60
CA LEU A 103 24.90 -25.36 -4.00
C LEU A 103 26.16 -26.02 -4.57
N ALA A 104 27.28 -26.01 -3.84
CA ALA A 104 28.52 -26.66 -4.26
C ALA A 104 28.31 -28.17 -4.45
N ARG A 105 27.54 -28.83 -3.57
CA ARG A 105 27.17 -30.24 -3.72
C ARG A 105 26.36 -30.50 -4.98
N MET A 106 25.42 -29.61 -5.33
CA MET A 106 24.64 -29.71 -6.57
C MET A 106 25.48 -29.55 -7.84
N VAL A 107 26.55 -28.75 -7.79
CA VAL A 107 27.48 -28.58 -8.92
C VAL A 107 28.28 -29.86 -9.16
N VAL A 108 28.67 -30.55 -8.09
CA VAL A 108 29.43 -31.82 -8.17
C VAL A 108 28.52 -32.99 -8.56
N ASP A 109 27.32 -33.06 -8.00
CA ASP A 109 26.33 -34.09 -8.29
C ASP A 109 24.93 -33.48 -8.51
N VAL A 110 24.54 -33.40 -9.77
CA VAL A 110 23.22 -32.89 -10.18
C VAL A 110 22.06 -33.79 -9.74
N THR A 111 22.33 -35.04 -9.36
CA THR A 111 21.32 -35.97 -8.87
C THR A 111 21.09 -35.85 -7.36
N CYS A 112 22.01 -35.20 -6.63
CA CYS A 112 21.99 -35.05 -5.18
C CYS A 112 20.64 -34.54 -4.62
N PRO A 113 19.98 -33.49 -5.17
CA PRO A 113 18.69 -33.02 -4.65
C PRO A 113 17.58 -34.07 -4.67
N TRP A 114 17.63 -34.99 -5.65
CA TRP A 114 16.60 -36.03 -5.84
C TRP A 114 16.80 -37.23 -4.91
N ASN A 115 17.97 -37.35 -4.30
CA ASN A 115 18.32 -38.43 -3.37
C ASN A 115 18.08 -38.05 -1.90
N ILE A 116 17.50 -36.86 -1.63
CA ILE A 116 17.23 -36.39 -0.27
C ILE A 116 15.77 -36.67 0.09
N LEU A 117 15.57 -37.46 1.15
CA LEU A 117 14.27 -37.63 1.77
C LEU A 117 14.10 -36.58 2.88
N TRP A 118 13.14 -35.67 2.69
CA TRP A 118 12.80 -34.65 3.70
C TRP A 118 11.72 -35.18 4.64
N SER A 119 11.92 -34.99 5.94
CA SER A 119 10.90 -35.20 6.97
C SER A 119 10.71 -33.93 7.79
N ASN A 120 9.47 -33.63 8.18
CA ASN A 120 9.17 -32.56 9.12
C ASN A 120 8.08 -33.03 10.08
N GLU A 121 8.11 -32.52 11.31
CA GLU A 121 7.08 -32.76 12.32
C GLU A 121 6.09 -31.59 12.34
N ALA A 122 4.79 -31.91 12.49
CA ALA A 122 3.74 -30.92 12.62
C ALA A 122 2.81 -31.29 13.77
N TYR A 123 2.58 -30.33 14.67
CA TYR A 123 1.65 -30.48 15.78
C TYR A 123 0.22 -30.15 15.34
N PHE A 124 -0.73 -31.03 15.66
CA PHE A 124 -2.15 -30.80 15.46
C PHE A 124 -2.85 -30.74 16.82
N CYS A 125 -3.50 -29.61 17.10
CA CYS A 125 -4.21 -29.41 18.36
C CYS A 125 -5.73 -29.56 18.15
N VAL A 126 -6.36 -30.50 18.86
CA VAL A 126 -7.81 -30.77 18.77
C VAL A 126 -8.66 -29.68 19.44
N ASN A 127 -8.05 -28.86 20.31
CA ASN A 127 -8.70 -27.79 21.06
C ASN A 127 -8.91 -26.48 20.27
N GLY A 128 -8.68 -26.47 18.95
CA GLY A 128 -8.84 -25.29 18.10
C GLY A 128 -7.68 -24.29 18.17
N HIS A 129 -6.60 -24.60 18.89
CA HIS A 129 -5.39 -23.78 18.87
C HIS A 129 -4.70 -23.91 17.51
N VAL A 130 -4.71 -22.83 16.72
CA VAL A 130 -4.05 -22.79 15.41
C VAL A 130 -2.58 -22.44 15.59
N ASN A 131 -1.70 -23.22 14.96
CA ASN A 131 -0.29 -22.86 14.89
C ASN A 131 -0.13 -21.53 14.12
N THR A 132 0.23 -20.47 14.84
CA THR A 132 0.40 -19.11 14.31
C THR A 132 1.50 -18.99 13.27
N HIS A 133 2.47 -19.91 13.24
CA HIS A 133 3.49 -19.99 12.20
C HIS A 133 2.92 -20.40 10.84
N ASN A 134 1.76 -21.07 10.82
CA ASN A 134 1.04 -21.46 9.60
C ASN A 134 -0.15 -20.52 9.29
N CYS A 135 -0.38 -19.48 10.10
CA CYS A 135 -1.49 -18.55 9.90
C CYS A 135 -1.20 -17.60 8.73
N ARG A 136 -2.10 -17.59 7.74
CA ARG A 136 -2.16 -16.56 6.70
C ARG A 136 -3.23 -15.51 7.08
N ILE A 137 -2.84 -14.24 7.22
CA ILE A 137 -3.70 -13.09 7.55
C ILE A 137 -4.01 -12.25 6.28
#